data_AF-A0AAV4NY03-F1
#
_entry.id   AF-A0AAV4NY03-F1
#
_cell.length_a   1.000
_cell.length_b   1.000
_cell.length_c   1.000
_cell.angle_alpha   90.00
_cell.angle_beta   90.00
_cell.angle_gamma   90.00
#
_symmetry.space_group_name_H-M   'P 1'
#
loop_
_entity.id
_entity.type
_entity.pdbx_description
1 polymer ?
#
loop_
_entity_poly.entity_id
_entity_poly.type
_entity_poly.pdbx_seq_one_letter_code
_entity_poly.pdbx_strand_id
1 'polypeptide(L)'
;MRHPLVQADPFCAAAWDSFICWPPLSPGEMMSKPCPQMDTKGTIIGDAKHPGKFQRTIRLLIFTIDMFAVRTCAENGSWVENRTNFSLCITNMAVRVRSLL
;
A
#
# COMPACT_ATOMS: atom_id res chain seq x y z
N MET A 1 -42.97 -14.57 -12.84
CA MET A 1 -41.59 -14.84 -13.32
C MET A 1 -40.63 -14.30 -12.27
N ARG A 2 -39.88 -15.16 -11.57
CA ARG A 2 -38.80 -14.73 -10.66
C ARG A 2 -37.55 -14.58 -11.51
N HIS A 3 -37.00 -13.37 -11.61
CA HIS A 3 -35.65 -13.19 -12.13
C HIS A 3 -34.69 -14.01 -11.25
N PRO A 4 -33.71 -14.73 -11.81
CA PRO A 4 -32.59 -15.18 -11.01
C PRO A 4 -31.95 -13.90 -10.46
N LEU A 5 -31.84 -13.79 -9.14
CA LEU A 5 -30.95 -12.79 -8.57
C LEU A 5 -29.57 -13.14 -9.13
N VAL A 6 -29.02 -12.28 -9.99
CA VAL A 6 -27.61 -12.34 -10.33
C VAL A 6 -26.90 -12.22 -8.99
N GLN A 7 -26.38 -13.34 -8.48
CA GLN A 7 -25.52 -13.34 -7.32
C GLN A 7 -24.28 -12.56 -7.79
N ALA A 8 -24.22 -11.28 -7.47
CA ALA A 8 -22.99 -10.53 -7.70
C ALA A 8 -21.91 -11.24 -6.89
N ASP A 9 -20.81 -11.61 -7.54
CA ASP A 9 -19.65 -12.13 -6.83
C ASP A 9 -19.33 -11.15 -5.70
N PRO A 10 -19.05 -11.64 -4.48
CA PRO A 10 -18.74 -10.74 -3.38
C PRO A 10 -17.47 -9.98 -3.75
N PHE A 11 -17.45 -8.65 -3.66
CA PHE A 11 -16.24 -7.85 -3.87
C PHE A 11 -15.94 -7.06 -2.61
N CYS A 12 -14.66 -6.88 -2.31
CA CYS A 12 -14.27 -5.84 -1.38
C CYS A 12 -14.64 -4.49 -1.99
N ALA A 13 -15.50 -3.73 -1.31
CA ALA A 13 -15.88 -2.41 -1.76
C ALA A 13 -14.68 -1.46 -1.78
N ALA A 14 -14.75 -0.43 -2.64
CA ALA A 14 -13.76 0.65 -2.62
C ALA A 14 -13.63 1.23 -1.20
N ALA A 15 -12.41 1.49 -0.76
CA ALA A 15 -12.14 1.92 0.60
C ALA A 15 -11.03 2.97 0.65
N TRP A 16 -11.17 3.92 1.57
CA TRP A 16 -10.16 4.93 1.88
C TRP A 16 -9.67 4.70 3.29
N ASP A 17 -8.35 4.61 3.48
CA ASP A 17 -7.72 4.29 4.77
C ASP A 17 -7.06 5.50 5.46
N SER A 18 -7.44 6.72 5.05
CA SER A 18 -6.82 8.01 5.39
C SER A 18 -5.62 8.41 4.54
N PHE A 19 -4.99 7.49 3.81
CA PHE A 19 -3.80 7.78 2.99
C PHE A 19 -3.92 7.33 1.54
N ILE A 20 -4.46 6.13 1.32
CA ILE A 20 -4.54 5.46 0.04
C ILE A 20 -6.00 5.15 -0.28
N CYS A 21 -6.40 5.48 -1.50
CA CYS A 21 -7.67 5.04 -2.07
C CYS A 21 -7.48 3.63 -2.67
N TRP A 22 -8.20 2.65 -2.13
CA TRP A 22 -8.23 1.27 -2.59
C TRP A 22 -9.46 1.07 -3.49
N PRO A 23 -9.29 0.76 -4.79
CA PRO A 23 -10.41 0.35 -5.63
C PRO A 23 -11.01 -0.98 -5.16
N PRO A 24 -12.19 -1.36 -5.69
CA PRO A 24 -12.77 -2.66 -5.42
C PRO A 24 -11.81 -3.79 -5.83
N LEU A 25 -11.85 -4.90 -5.08
CA LEU A 25 -10.98 -6.05 -5.29
C LEU A 25 -11.79 -7.36 -5.22
N SER A 26 -11.42 -8.33 -6.03
CA SER A 26 -12.08 -9.64 -6.04
C SER A 26 -11.71 -10.43 -4.78
N PRO A 27 -12.53 -11.39 -4.34
CA PRO A 27 -12.20 -12.26 -3.22
C PRO A 27 -10.87 -12.99 -3.43
N GLY A 28 -10.09 -13.10 -2.35
CA GLY A 28 -8.78 -13.75 -2.38
C GLY A 28 -7.66 -12.90 -3.00
N GLU A 29 -7.97 -11.75 -3.61
CA GLU A 29 -6.96 -10.88 -4.20
C GLU A 29 -6.22 -10.04 -3.17
N MET A 30 -4.97 -9.71 -3.51
CA MET A 30 -4.12 -8.79 -2.79
C MET A 30 -3.66 -7.70 -3.75
N MET A 31 -3.67 -6.45 -3.28
CA MET A 31 -3.16 -5.32 -4.03
C MET A 31 -2.11 -4.59 -3.22
N SER A 32 -1.04 -4.17 -3.89
CA SER A 32 -0.04 -3.27 -3.35
C SER A 32 -0.12 -1.90 -4.03
N LYS A 33 0.14 -0.85 -3.25
CA LYS A 33 0.26 0.53 -3.75
C LYS A 33 1.48 1.19 -3.13
N PRO A 34 2.13 2.15 -3.81
CA PRO A 34 3.25 2.88 -3.23
C PRO A 34 2.88 3.49 -1.88
N CYS A 35 3.81 3.51 -0.93
CA CYS A 35 3.60 4.16 0.35
C CYS A 35 3.34 5.66 0.16
N PRO A 36 2.46 6.30 0.97
CA PRO A 36 2.29 7.74 0.94
C PRO A 36 3.59 8.43 1.40
N GLN A 37 4.02 9.46 0.66
CA GLN A 37 5.09 10.35 1.08
C GLN A 37 4.51 11.45 1.98
N MET A 38 5.01 11.52 3.21
CA MET A 38 4.55 12.50 4.21
C MET A 38 5.58 13.62 4.39
N ASP A 39 5.13 14.86 4.56
CA ASP A 39 5.98 15.95 5.05
C ASP A 39 6.21 15.86 6.57
N THR A 40 7.02 16.77 7.12
CA THR A 40 7.29 16.83 8.57
C THR A 40 6.07 17.20 9.41
N LYS A 41 4.97 17.61 8.77
CA LYS A 41 3.69 17.96 9.41
C LYS A 41 2.66 16.83 9.31
N GLY A 42 3.01 15.70 8.69
CA GLY A 42 2.10 14.57 8.48
C GLY A 42 1.13 14.74 7.30
N THR A 43 1.41 15.66 6.38
CA THR A 43 0.62 15.87 5.16
C THR A 43 1.11 14.96 4.04
N ILE A 44 0.20 14.34 3.30
CA ILE A 44 0.55 13.58 2.08
C ILE A 44 0.98 14.58 0.99
N ILE A 45 2.25 14.49 0.59
CA ILE A 45 2.85 15.34 -0.45
C ILE A 45 3.08 14.59 -1.77
N GLY A 46 2.67 13.33 -1.82
CA GLY A 46 2.72 12.49 -3.01
C GLY A 46 2.84 11.02 -2.63
N ASP A 47 3.16 10.21 -3.62
CA ASP A 47 3.46 8.79 -3.44
C ASP A 47 4.98 8.59 -3.40
N ALA A 48 5.42 7.61 -2.62
CA ALA A 48 6.81 7.18 -2.59
C ALA A 48 7.20 6.74 -4.01
N LYS A 49 7.93 7.61 -4.69
CA LYS A 49 8.69 7.21 -5.87
C LYS A 49 9.73 6.24 -5.34
N HIS A 50 9.87 5.07 -5.97
CA HIS A 50 11.10 4.26 -5.82
C HIS A 50 12.32 5.19 -5.84
N PRO A 51 13.48 4.81 -5.28
CA PRO A 51 14.71 5.51 -5.60
C PRO A 51 15.03 5.27 -7.09
N GLY A 52 14.37 6.02 -7.96
CA GLY A 52 14.70 6.23 -9.36
C GLY A 52 15.91 7.15 -9.41
N LYS A 53 17.03 6.70 -8.86
CA LYS A 53 18.35 6.95 -9.42
C LYS A 53 19.04 5.61 -9.48
N PHE A 54 19.05 5.04 -10.67
CA PHE A 54 20.03 4.06 -11.12
C PHE A 54 21.42 4.66 -10.89
N GLN A 55 21.95 4.53 -9.68
CA GLN A 55 23.32 4.87 -9.40
C GLN A 55 24.14 3.74 -10.02
N ARG A 56 24.68 3.96 -11.21
CA ARG A 56 25.80 3.18 -11.77
C ARG A 56 26.99 3.31 -10.82
N THR A 57 26.97 2.60 -9.70
CA THR A 57 28.15 2.39 -8.88
C THR A 57 28.32 0.89 -8.76
N ILE A 58 29.21 0.41 -9.62
CA ILE A 58 29.80 -0.92 -9.61
C ILE A 58 30.28 -1.19 -8.16
N ARG A 59 29.46 -1.87 -7.33
CA ARG A 59 29.91 -2.81 -6.26
C ARG A 59 28.91 -3.25 -5.19
N LEU A 60 27.63 -2.88 -5.20
CA LEU A 60 26.67 -3.56 -4.30
C LEU A 60 25.29 -3.70 -4.96
N LEU A 61 24.77 -4.92 -4.99
CA LEU A 61 23.34 -5.20 -5.14
C LEU A 61 22.63 -4.67 -3.89
N ILE A 62 22.47 -3.36 -3.78
CA ILE A 62 21.60 -2.78 -2.76
C ILE A 62 20.19 -3.00 -3.27
N PHE A 63 19.56 -4.09 -2.80
CA PHE A 63 18.13 -4.31 -2.93
C PHE A 63 17.41 -3.05 -2.43
N THR A 64 16.85 -2.29 -3.35
CA THR A 64 15.98 -1.16 -3.03
C THR A 64 14.76 -1.74 -2.34
N ILE A 65 14.65 -1.53 -1.04
CA ILE A 65 13.56 -2.04 -0.22
C ILE A 65 12.26 -1.43 -0.74
N ASP A 66 11.42 -2.29 -1.30
CA ASP A 66 10.14 -1.96 -1.89
C ASP A 66 9.21 -1.32 -0.84
N MET A 67 8.98 -0.01 -0.96
CA MET A 67 8.09 0.75 -0.07
C MET A 67 6.66 0.71 -0.61
N PHE A 68 5.97 -0.43 -0.43
CA PHE A 68 4.55 -0.56 -0.75
C PHE A 68 3.70 -0.82 0.49
N ALA A 69 2.51 -0.23 0.51
CA ALA A 69 1.43 -0.63 1.39
C ALA A 69 0.61 -1.74 0.72
N VAL A 70 0.05 -2.64 1.51
CA VAL A 70 -0.67 -3.81 1.00
C VAL A 70 -2.06 -3.88 1.63
N ARG A 71 -3.06 -4.24 0.82
CA ARG A 71 -4.41 -4.56 1.29
C ARG A 71 -4.92 -5.84 0.64
N THR A 72 -5.59 -6.67 1.43
CA THR A 72 -6.05 -8.01 1.00
C THR A 72 -7.56 -8.11 1.15
N CYS A 73 -8.20 -8.66 0.12
CA CYS A 73 -9.61 -9.02 0.15
C CYS A 73 -9.76 -10.49 0.56
N ALA A 74 -10.53 -10.75 1.61
CA ALA A 74 -10.82 -12.12 2.03
C ALA A 74 -11.77 -12.80 1.03
N GLU A 75 -11.81 -14.13 1.07
CA GLU A 75 -12.68 -14.97 0.20
C GLU A 75 -14.18 -14.65 0.34
N ASN A 76 -14.60 -14.06 1.45
CA ASN A 76 -15.97 -13.63 1.68
C ASN A 76 -16.29 -12.22 1.12
N GLY A 77 -15.34 -11.59 0.40
CA GLY A 77 -15.47 -10.22 -0.12
C GLY A 77 -15.36 -9.12 0.93
N SER A 78 -14.80 -9.41 2.11
CA SER A 78 -14.54 -8.39 3.15
C SER A 78 -13.05 -8.06 3.24
N TRP A 79 -12.73 -6.81 3.57
CA TRP A 79 -11.34 -6.41 3.80
C TRP A 79 -10.76 -7.11 5.03
N VAL A 80 -9.59 -7.73 4.87
CA VAL A 80 -8.86 -8.33 5.99
C VAL A 80 -8.48 -7.24 7.00
N GLU A 81 -8.83 -7.46 8.27
CA GLU A 81 -8.47 -6.60 9.43
C GLU A 81 -8.88 -5.12 9.36
N ASN A 82 -9.72 -4.72 8.39
CA ASN A 82 -10.15 -3.34 8.14
C ASN A 82 -9.00 -2.30 8.10
N ARG A 83 -7.75 -2.74 7.88
CA ARG A 83 -6.56 -1.89 7.88
C ARG A 83 -5.62 -2.29 6.75
N THR A 84 -4.97 -1.28 6.20
CA THR A 84 -3.87 -1.47 5.24
C THR A 84 -2.59 -1.82 5.99
N ASN A 85 -1.85 -2.79 5.48
CA ASN A 85 -0.55 -3.18 6.00
C ASN A 85 0.54 -2.23 5.48
N PHE A 86 1.08 -1.39 6.37
CA PHE A 86 2.14 -0.43 6.08
C PHE A 86 3.52 -0.87 6.58
N SER A 87 3.72 -2.14 6.95
CA SER A 87 4.98 -2.63 7.53
C SER A 87 6.21 -2.35 6.66
N LEU A 88 6.05 -2.42 5.33
CA LEU A 88 7.11 -2.15 4.35
C LEU A 88 7.32 -0.65 4.08
N CYS A 89 6.45 0.23 4.59
CA CYS A 89 6.61 1.69 4.51
C CYS A 89 7.57 2.25 5.55
N ILE A 90 7.95 1.47 6.56
CA ILE A 90 8.64 1.98 7.76
C ILE A 90 10.16 2.04 7.60
N THR A 91 10.72 1.42 6.56
CA THR A 91 12.18 1.24 6.41
C THR A 91 13.00 2.52 6.21
N ASN A 92 12.39 3.71 6.28
CA ASN A 92 13.08 5.01 6.32
C ASN A 92 12.64 5.98 7.43
N MET A 93 11.76 5.58 8.37
CA MET A 93 11.46 6.44 9.54
C MET A 93 12.57 6.39 10.61
N ALA A 94 13.40 5.33 10.63
CA ALA A 94 14.47 5.16 11.61
C ALA A 94 15.77 5.95 11.28
N VAL A 95 15.99 6.36 10.03
CA VAL A 95 17.27 6.96 9.62
C VAL A 95 17.33 8.47 9.89
N ARG A 96 16.18 9.18 9.95
CA ARG A 96 16.15 10.64 10.16
C ARG A 96 16.17 11.11 11.61
N VAL A 97 16.00 10.20 12.59
CA VAL A 97 16.03 10.58 14.03
C VAL A 97 17.47 10.65 14.57
N ARG A 98 18.49 10.16 13.85
CA ARG A 98 19.89 10.15 14.29
C ARG A 98 20.73 11.37 13.85
N SER A 99 20.14 12.40 13.26
CA SER A 99 20.88 13.61 12.81
C SER A 99 20.66 14.84 13.70
N LEU A 100 20.18 14.65 14.93
CA LEU A 100 20.02 15.73 15.92
C LEU A 100 20.69 15.40 17.28
N LEU A 101 21.80 14.68 17.26
CA LEU A 101 22.74 14.58 18.38
C LEU A 101 24.15 14.93 17.90
#